data_AF-A0A6P2A2U2-F1
#
_entry.id   AF-A0A6P2A2U2-F1
#
_cell.length_a   1.000
_cell.length_b   1.000
_cell.length_c   1.000
_cell.angle_alpha   90.00
_cell.angle_beta   90.00
_cell.angle_gamma   90.00
#
_symmetry.space_group_name_H-M   'P 1'
#
loop_
_entity.id
_entity.type
_entity.pdbx_description
1 polymer ?
#
loop_
_entity_poly.entity_id
_entity_poly.type
_entity_poly.pdbx_seq_one_letter_code
_entity_poly.pdbx_strand_id
1 'polypeptide(L)'
;MGFDSGFWNNMAHAFRNTRAVIAALGMLVVLGVLLYAHWAGPEVVSLEVIQVPVIAVEREGDDAQWVRVSVETPEDGVIRLLWMDAHGAIHAGGEASLRVTAFADGTRDYRLLDRP
;
A
#
# COMPACT_ATOMS: atom_id res chain seq x y z
N MET A 1 -30.13 -53.57 -29.59
CA MET A 1 -28.93 -52.84 -29.15
C MET A 1 -29.30 -51.37 -29.00
N GLY A 2 -29.74 -50.95 -27.82
CA GLY A 2 -30.08 -49.55 -27.54
C GLY A 2 -28.87 -48.85 -26.94
N PHE A 3 -28.15 -48.08 -27.75
CA PHE A 3 -26.99 -47.32 -27.32
C PHE A 3 -27.44 -46.08 -26.50
N ASP A 4 -26.97 -46.01 -25.25
CA ASP A 4 -26.43 -44.82 -24.58
C ASP A 4 -27.27 -43.57 -24.31
N SER A 5 -28.60 -43.54 -24.47
CA SER A 5 -29.36 -42.31 -24.15
C SER A 5 -29.20 -41.84 -22.69
N GLY A 6 -29.12 -42.76 -21.73
CA GLY A 6 -28.86 -42.45 -20.31
C GLY A 6 -27.42 -42.01 -20.02
N PHE A 7 -26.43 -42.54 -20.75
CA PHE A 7 -25.02 -42.17 -20.60
C PHE A 7 -24.76 -40.75 -21.12
N TRP A 8 -25.28 -40.43 -22.31
CA TRP A 8 -25.17 -39.08 -22.89
C TRP A 8 -25.89 -38.02 -22.06
N ASN A 9 -27.06 -38.35 -21.48
CA ASN A 9 -27.81 -37.41 -20.65
C ASN A 9 -27.12 -37.17 -19.28
N ASN A 10 -26.56 -38.22 -18.67
CA ASN A 10 -25.80 -38.09 -17.42
C ASN A 10 -24.47 -37.35 -17.62
N MET A 11 -23.77 -37.57 -18.74
CA MET A 11 -22.58 -36.77 -19.09
C MET A 11 -22.94 -35.29 -19.29
N ALA A 12 -24.04 -34.97 -19.99
CA ALA A 12 -24.45 -33.60 -20.21
C ALA A 12 -24.74 -32.87 -18.87
N HIS A 13 -25.37 -33.54 -17.92
CA HIS A 13 -25.56 -33.03 -16.55
C HIS A 13 -24.24 -32.88 -15.79
N ALA A 14 -23.33 -33.85 -15.89
CA ALA A 14 -22.01 -33.78 -15.27
C ALA A 14 -21.21 -32.58 -15.80
N PHE A 15 -21.06 -32.44 -17.12
CA PHE A 15 -20.33 -31.33 -17.75
C PHE A 15 -20.99 -29.96 -17.48
N ARG A 16 -22.32 -29.88 -17.48
CA ARG A 16 -23.03 -28.64 -17.13
C ARG A 16 -22.81 -28.26 -15.67
N ASN A 17 -22.84 -29.23 -14.75
CA ASN A 17 -22.51 -29.00 -13.35
C ASN A 17 -21.02 -28.64 -13.18
N THR A 18 -20.10 -29.24 -13.92
CA THR A 18 -18.68 -28.88 -13.88
C THR A 18 -18.45 -27.44 -14.32
N ARG A 19 -19.11 -26.99 -15.41
CA ARG A 19 -19.03 -25.59 -15.86
C ARG A 19 -19.62 -24.64 -14.83
N ALA A 20 -20.73 -25.01 -14.18
CA ALA A 20 -21.32 -24.22 -13.11
C ALA A 20 -20.40 -24.14 -11.88
N VAL A 21 -19.75 -25.25 -11.51
CA VAL A 21 -18.77 -25.31 -10.41
C VAL A 21 -17.54 -24.45 -10.73
N ILE A 22 -16.99 -24.52 -11.95
CA ILE A 22 -15.86 -23.69 -12.36
C ILE A 22 -16.25 -22.20 -12.35
N ALA A 23 -17.44 -21.85 -12.84
CA ALA A 23 -17.93 -20.47 -12.81
C ALA A 23 -18.12 -19.97 -11.37
N ALA A 24 -18.66 -20.79 -10.47
CA ALA A 24 -18.83 -20.46 -9.06
C ALA A 24 -17.48 -20.28 -8.35
N LEU A 25 -16.51 -21.16 -8.62
CA LEU A 25 -15.14 -21.01 -8.10
C LEU A 25 -14.47 -19.74 -8.64
N GLY A 26 -14.64 -19.44 -9.93
CA GLY A 26 -14.16 -18.21 -10.54
C GLY A 26 -14.75 -16.96 -9.87
N MET A 27 -16.06 -16.94 -9.62
CA MET A 27 -16.72 -15.86 -8.87
C MET A 27 -16.19 -15.73 -7.44
N LEU A 28 -15.95 -16.84 -6.75
CA LEU A 28 -15.38 -16.82 -5.40
C LEU A 28 -13.96 -16.23 -5.37
N VAL A 29 -13.12 -16.56 -6.37
CA VAL A 29 -11.78 -15.96 -6.49
C VAL A 29 -11.89 -14.45 -6.73
N VAL A 30 -12.76 -14.01 -7.65
CA VAL A 30 -12.96 -12.58 -7.91
C VAL A 30 -13.47 -11.86 -6.66
N LEU A 31 -14.45 -12.43 -5.95
CA LEU A 31 -14.94 -11.89 -4.68
C LEU A 31 -13.83 -11.82 -3.63
N GLY A 32 -13.01 -12.87 -3.52
CA GLY A 32 -11.86 -12.88 -2.62
C GLY A 32 -10.86 -11.77 -2.92
N VAL A 33 -10.54 -11.54 -4.20
CA VAL A 33 -9.64 -10.46 -4.64
C VAL A 33 -10.25 -9.09 -4.35
N LEU A 34 -11.54 -8.88 -4.62
CA LEU A 34 -12.22 -7.60 -4.36
C LEU A 34 -12.32 -7.31 -2.86
N LEU A 35 -12.65 -8.32 -2.07
CA LEU A 35 -12.71 -8.20 -0.61
C LEU A 35 -11.33 -7.91 -0.03
N TYR A 36 -10.29 -8.60 -0.53
CA TYR A 36 -8.92 -8.35 -0.13
C TYR A 36 -8.46 -6.95 -0.51
N ALA A 37 -8.74 -6.48 -1.73
CA ALA A 37 -8.39 -5.13 -2.17
C ALA A 37 -9.08 -4.06 -1.32
N HIS A 38 -10.34 -4.28 -0.92
CA HIS A 38 -11.06 -3.39 -0.03
C HIS A 38 -10.49 -3.37 1.40
N TRP A 39 -9.94 -4.50 1.88
CA TRP A 39 -9.34 -4.61 3.21
C TRP A 39 -7.85 -4.22 3.27
N ALA A 40 -7.13 -4.30 2.15
CA ALA A 40 -5.67 -4.20 2.12
C ALA A 40 -5.11 -2.79 2.38
N GLY A 41 -5.98 -1.78 2.45
CA GLY A 41 -5.62 -0.43 2.87
C GLY A 41 -6.55 0.60 2.25
N PRO A 42 -6.63 1.80 2.86
CA PRO A 42 -7.40 2.88 2.28
C PRO A 42 -6.81 3.26 0.91
N GLU A 43 -7.69 3.52 -0.06
CA GLU A 43 -7.29 3.88 -1.42
C GLU A 43 -6.43 5.14 -1.40
N VAL A 44 -5.33 5.15 -2.15
CA VAL A 44 -4.46 6.33 -2.25
C VAL A 44 -5.12 7.34 -3.19
N VAL A 45 -5.45 8.52 -2.67
CA VAL A 45 -6.10 9.60 -3.42
C VAL A 45 -5.06 10.51 -4.07
N SER A 46 -3.97 10.80 -3.36
CA SER A 46 -2.88 11.61 -3.90
C SER A 46 -1.52 11.18 -3.36
N LEU A 47 -0.50 11.41 -4.19
CA LEU A 47 0.89 11.24 -3.85
C LEU A 47 1.66 12.45 -4.35
N GLU A 48 2.28 13.17 -3.44
CA GLU A 48 3.05 14.38 -3.74
C GLU A 48 4.43 14.30 -3.10
N VAL A 49 5.42 14.96 -3.73
CA VAL A 49 6.75 15.16 -3.17
C VAL A 49 7.00 16.65 -3.06
N ILE A 50 7.12 17.13 -1.82
CA ILE A 50 7.36 18.54 -1.49
C ILE A 50 8.74 18.72 -0.85
N GLN A 51 9.33 19.90 -1.00
CA GLN A 51 10.49 20.28 -0.19
C GLN A 51 9.98 20.91 1.11
N VAL A 52 10.50 20.44 2.24
CA VAL A 52 10.14 20.93 3.57
C VAL A 52 11.39 21.35 4.33
N PRO A 53 11.33 22.45 5.11
CA PRO A 53 12.44 22.85 5.96
C PRO A 53 12.58 21.87 7.12
N VAL A 54 13.82 21.49 7.41
CA VAL A 54 14.19 20.66 8.55
C VAL A 54 14.42 21.56 9.75
N ILE A 55 13.58 21.41 10.77
CA ILE A 55 13.63 22.24 11.98
C ILE A 55 14.67 21.70 12.96
N ALA A 56 14.69 20.38 13.16
CA ALA A 56 15.56 19.75 14.14
C ALA A 56 15.90 18.33 13.72
N VAL A 57 17.10 17.89 14.08
CA VAL A 57 17.54 16.49 13.95
C VAL A 57 18.08 16.05 15.31
N GLU A 58 17.39 15.12 15.95
CA GLU A 58 17.81 14.54 17.22
C GLU A 58 18.42 13.16 16.97
N ARG A 59 19.66 12.98 17.43
CA ARG A 59 20.36 11.69 17.38
C ARG A 59 20.34 11.06 18.77
N GLU A 60 19.80 9.86 18.90
CA GLU A 60 19.71 9.15 20.17
C GLU A 60 20.92 8.21 20.34
N GLY A 61 22.05 8.77 20.80
CA GLY A 61 23.29 8.02 21.08
C GLY A 61 24.40 8.15 20.03
N ASP A 62 25.61 7.73 20.38
CA ASP A 62 26.83 7.83 19.55
C ASP A 62 26.82 6.91 18.31
N ASP A 63 25.90 5.95 18.24
CA ASP A 63 25.80 4.91 17.19
C ASP A 63 24.47 4.99 16.41
N ALA A 64 23.77 6.13 16.49
CA ALA A 64 22.39 6.24 16.05
C ALA A 64 22.27 6.37 14.53
N GLN A 65 22.28 5.23 13.83
CA GLN A 65 21.81 5.12 12.45
C GLN A 65 20.38 5.64 12.28
N TRP A 66 19.60 5.68 13.35
CA TRP A 66 18.25 6.22 13.37
C TRP A 66 18.22 7.59 14.04
N VAL A 67 17.71 8.58 13.33
CA VAL A 67 17.60 9.96 13.76
C VAL A 67 16.14 10.41 13.73
N ARG A 68 15.73 11.22 14.69
CA ARG A 68 14.41 11.86 14.66
C ARG A 68 14.54 13.20 13.95
N VAL A 69 13.85 13.33 12.83
CA VAL A 69 13.84 14.55 12.01
C VAL A 69 12.50 15.26 12.23
N SER A 70 12.55 16.52 12.65
CA SER A 70 11.38 17.39 12.70
C SER A 70 11.35 18.25 11.44
N VAL A 71 10.25 18.21 10.69
CA VAL A 71 10.06 19.01 9.47
C VAL A 71 8.77 19.82 9.55
N GLU A 72 8.77 21.01 8.95
CA GLU A 72 7.56 21.83 8.84
C GLU A 72 6.82 21.53 7.55
N THR A 73 5.57 21.09 7.67
CA THR A 73 4.67 20.89 6.53
C THR A 73 3.72 22.08 6.41
N PRO A 74 3.34 22.47 5.19
CA PRO A 74 2.44 23.61 4.98
C PRO A 74 1.02 23.36 5.51
N GLU A 75 0.59 22.10 5.59
CA GLU A 75 -0.78 21.74 5.95
C GLU A 75 -0.91 21.24 7.39
N ASP A 76 0.07 20.49 7.90
CA ASP A 76 -0.02 19.79 9.19
C ASP A 76 0.95 20.36 10.25
N GLY A 77 1.72 21.38 9.89
CA GLY A 77 2.71 22.01 10.77
C GLY A 77 3.92 21.10 11.02
N VAL A 78 4.46 21.14 12.23
CA VAL A 78 5.68 20.40 12.58
C VAL A 78 5.39 18.93 12.82
N ILE A 79 5.94 18.07 11.98
CA ILE A 79 5.86 16.61 12.12
C ILE A 79 7.22 16.03 12.50
N ARG A 80 7.21 14.92 13.24
CA ARG A 80 8.42 14.18 13.64
C ARG A 80 8.46 12.84 12.93
N LEU A 81 9.56 12.59 12.25
CA LEU A 81 9.78 11.41 11.42
C LEU A 81 11.01 10.68 11.90
N LEU A 82 10.92 9.35 11.97
CA LEU A 82 12.10 8.51 12.20
C LEU A 82 12.78 8.26 10.85
N TRP A 83 14.05 8.60 10.77
CA TRP A 83 14.85 8.49 9.55
C TRP A 83 16.09 7.66 9.80
N MET A 84 16.50 6.87 8.81
CA MET A 84 17.78 6.18 8.87
C MET A 84 18.83 7.04 8.17
N ASP A 85 19.77 7.58 8.94
CA ASP A 85 20.85 8.44 8.45
C ASP A 85 21.96 7.59 7.81
N ALA A 86 21.75 7.15 6.57
CA ALA A 86 22.71 6.32 5.84
C ALA A 86 23.91 7.11 5.29
N HIS A 87 23.74 8.42 5.03
CA HIS A 87 24.73 9.23 4.32
C HIS A 87 25.05 10.58 4.99
N GLY A 88 24.47 10.87 6.16
CA GLY A 88 24.65 12.17 6.81
C GLY A 88 23.95 13.31 6.07
N ALA A 89 22.95 13.04 5.23
CA ALA A 89 22.42 14.01 4.26
C ALA A 89 21.43 15.02 4.85
N ILE A 90 20.84 14.75 6.01
CA ILE A 90 19.79 15.58 6.60
C ILE A 90 20.34 16.37 7.79
N HIS A 91 20.21 17.70 7.73
CA HIS A 91 20.67 18.63 8.76
C HIS A 91 19.59 19.65 9.11
N ALA A 92 19.58 20.11 10.35
CA ALA A 92 18.71 21.20 10.79
C ALA A 92 19.04 22.49 10.02
N GLY A 93 18.00 23.22 9.60
CA GLY A 93 18.08 24.40 8.75
C GLY A 93 18.22 24.12 7.24
N GLY A 94 18.36 22.85 6.85
CA GLY A 94 18.34 22.43 5.45
C GLY A 94 16.92 22.19 4.93
N GLU A 95 16.82 21.82 3.66
CA GLU A 95 15.58 21.31 3.06
C GLU A 95 15.68 19.81 2.87
N ALA A 96 14.56 19.11 3.09
CA ALA A 96 14.42 17.69 2.81
C ALA A 96 13.24 17.44 1.88
N SER A 97 13.35 16.40 1.07
CA SER A 97 12.24 15.94 0.22
C SER A 97 11.31 15.05 1.03
N LEU A 98 10.06 15.46 1.16
CA LEU A 98 9.02 14.74 1.88
C LEU A 98 7.96 14.25 0.90
N ARG A 99 7.75 12.93 0.89
CA ARG A 99 6.62 12.31 0.20
C ARG A 99 5.41 12.30 1.12
N VAL A 100 4.33 12.91 0.66
CA VAL A 100 3.02 12.92 1.32
C VAL A 100 2.08 12.01 0.53
N THR A 101 1.48 11.04 1.22
CA THR A 101 0.48 10.14 0.64
C THR A 101 -0.84 10.38 1.33
N ALA A 102 -1.84 10.91 0.62
CA ALA A 102 -3.18 11.09 1.18
C ALA A 102 -4.07 9.90 0.81
N PHE A 103 -4.79 9.40 1.80
CA PHE A 103 -5.67 8.26 1.66
C PHE A 103 -7.15 8.70 1.65
N ALA A 104 -8.01 7.85 1.09
CA ALA A 104 -9.44 8.13 0.92
C ALA A 104 -10.20 8.26 2.25
N ASP A 105 -9.64 7.70 3.33
CA ASP A 105 -10.16 7.85 4.70
C ASP A 105 -9.78 9.20 5.36
N GLY A 106 -9.05 10.06 4.64
CA GLY A 106 -8.58 11.35 5.12
C GLY A 106 -7.25 11.30 5.87
N THR A 107 -6.67 10.12 6.06
CA THR A 107 -5.35 9.98 6.69
C THR A 107 -4.22 10.32 5.73
N ARG A 108 -3.04 10.61 6.28
CA ARG A 108 -1.83 10.94 5.52
C ARG A 108 -0.62 10.17 6.04
N ASP A 109 0.17 9.60 5.14
CA ASP A 109 1.50 9.03 5.42
C ASP A 109 2.58 9.98 4.93
N TYR A 110 3.64 10.11 5.74
CA TYR A 110 4.75 11.02 5.54
C TYR A 110 6.05 10.24 5.51
N ARG A 111 6.80 10.34 4.40
CA ARG A 111 8.10 9.69 4.30
C ARG A 111 9.13 10.62 3.72
N LEU A 112 10.23 10.79 4.45
CA LEU A 112 11.42 11.43 3.91
C LEU A 112 11.99 10.58 2.78
N LEU A 113 12.62 11.25 1.81
CA LEU A 113 13.29 10.62 0.68
C LEU A 113 14.77 10.94 0.75
N ASP A 114 15.61 9.92 0.56
CA ASP A 114 17.05 10.11 0.40
C ASP A 114 17.26 10.60 -1.04
N ARG A 115 17.88 11.77 -1.20
CA ARG A 115 18.29 12.22 -2.54
C ARG A 115 19.56 11.45 -2.91
N PRO A 116 19.63 10.78 -4.07
CA PRO A 116 20.86 10.17 -4.56
C PRO A 116 21.95 11.21 -4.83
#